data_AF-K6ULK1-F1
#
_entry.id   AF-K6ULK1-F1
#
_cell.length_a   1.000
_cell.length_b   1.000
_cell.length_c   1.000
_cell.angle_alpha   90.00
_cell.angle_beta   90.00
_cell.angle_gamma   90.00
#
_symmetry.space_group_name_H-M   'P 1'
#
loop_
_entity.id
_entity.type
_entity.pdbx_description
1 polymer ?
#
loop_
_entity_poly.entity_id
_entity_poly.type
_entity_poly.pdbx_seq_one_letter_code
_entity_poly.pdbx_strand_id
1 'polypeptide(L)'
;MNELNPNISREYIKTMRKLSNKFLIKHDKKFKKLFCKKCNSVLIPSATCKVYVNPLNLRKKKKNNNEEVSSNLKGKLRDEFLVSYRCNYCQHDTKFVYEN
;
A
#
# COMPACT_ATOMS: atom_id res chain seq x y z
N MET A 1 -1.03 28.55 16.48
CA MET A 1 -1.19 27.29 15.71
C MET A 1 -0.79 26.15 16.60
N ASN A 2 -1.62 25.12 16.76
CA ASN A 2 -1.28 23.97 17.60
C ASN A 2 -0.07 23.25 16.99
N GLU A 3 1.04 23.21 17.73
CA GLU A 3 2.21 22.41 17.39
C GLU A 3 1.82 20.92 17.46
N LEU A 4 1.29 20.40 16.36
CA LEU A 4 1.09 18.97 16.18
C LEU A 4 2.46 18.31 16.26
N ASN A 5 2.77 17.67 17.38
CA ASN A 5 4.04 16.99 17.58
C ASN A 5 3.99 15.60 16.93
N PRO A 6 4.59 15.40 15.73
CA PRO A 6 4.50 14.13 15.02
C PRO A 6 5.18 12.98 15.77
N ASN A 7 5.99 13.28 16.80
CA ASN A 7 6.72 12.27 17.56
C ASN A 7 5.79 11.40 18.43
N ILE A 8 4.71 11.97 18.97
CA ILE A 8 3.74 11.20 19.77
C ILE A 8 3.11 10.09 18.92
N SER A 9 2.70 10.43 17.69
CA SER A 9 2.12 9.44 16.76
C SER A 9 3.07 8.27 16.46
N ARG A 10 4.38 8.54 16.38
CA ARG A 10 5.41 7.51 16.12
C ARG A 10 5.56 6.56 17.30
N GLU A 11 5.55 7.07 18.54
CA GLU A 11 5.65 6.23 19.73
C GLU A 11 4.40 5.34 19.92
N TYR A 12 3.21 5.82 19.56
CA TYR A 12 2.01 4.96 19.53
C TYR A 12 2.16 3.79 18.55
N ILE A 13 2.56 4.07 17.30
CA ILE A 13 2.76 3.01 16.30
C ILE A 13 3.87 2.04 16.73
N LYS A 14 4.97 2.55 17.29
CA LYS A 14 6.07 1.73 17.80
C LYS A 14 5.63 0.81 18.94
N THR A 15 4.88 1.34 19.91
CA THR A 15 4.33 0.56 21.03
C THR A 15 3.36 -0.50 20.53
N MET A 16 2.46 -0.11 19.63
CA MET A 16 1.50 -1.01 19.00
C MET A 16 2.19 -2.17 18.26
N ARG A 17 3.26 -1.91 17.50
CA ARG A 17 4.08 -2.95 16.85
C ARG A 17 4.79 -3.87 17.83
N LYS A 18 5.33 -3.32 18.93
CA LYS A 18 5.95 -4.12 19.99
C LYS A 18 4.95 -5.09 20.61
N LEU A 19 3.74 -4.61 20.92
CA LEU A 19 2.66 -5.45 21.45
C LEU A 19 2.24 -6.51 20.42
N SER A 20 2.04 -6.12 19.17
CA SER A 20 1.70 -7.06 18.09
C SER A 20 2.72 -8.19 17.93
N ASN A 21 4.01 -7.87 17.97
CA ASN A 21 5.06 -8.89 17.89
C ASN A 21 5.09 -9.78 19.13
N LYS A 22 4.88 -9.19 20.32
CA LYS A 22 4.87 -9.93 21.60
C LYS A 22 3.70 -10.92 21.68
N PHE A 23 2.52 -10.50 21.23
CA PHE A 23 1.28 -11.30 21.29
C PHE A 23 0.98 -12.04 19.98
N LEU A 24 1.86 -11.97 18.97
CA LEU A 24 1.68 -12.55 17.64
C LEU A 24 0.36 -12.14 16.94
N ILE A 25 -0.13 -10.92 17.25
CA ILE A 25 -1.38 -10.39 16.71
C ILE A 25 -1.13 -9.87 15.29
N LYS A 26 -1.84 -10.42 14.30
CA LYS A 26 -1.81 -9.93 12.93
C LYS A 26 -2.79 -8.77 12.75
N HIS A 27 -2.28 -7.59 12.39
CA HIS A 27 -3.17 -6.47 12.01
C HIS A 27 -3.79 -6.65 10.62
N ASP A 28 -4.95 -6.03 10.46
CA ASP A 28 -5.64 -5.93 9.18
C ASP A 28 -4.78 -5.30 8.10
N LYS A 29 -5.00 -5.79 6.87
CA LYS A 29 -4.31 -5.27 5.67
C LYS A 29 -4.58 -3.78 5.47
N LYS A 30 -5.79 -3.29 5.81
CA LYS A 30 -6.15 -1.86 5.71
C LYS A 30 -5.31 -1.02 6.68
N PHE A 31 -5.19 -1.46 7.93
CA PHE A 31 -4.44 -0.73 8.95
C PHE A 31 -2.92 -0.73 8.69
N LYS A 32 -2.37 -1.86 8.23
CA LYS A 32 -0.93 -1.98 7.88
C LYS A 32 -0.44 -0.99 6.82
N LYS A 33 -1.35 -0.40 6.03
CA LYS A 33 -1.04 0.61 5.00
C LYS A 33 -0.87 2.02 5.58
N LEU A 34 -1.36 2.27 6.80
CA LEU A 34 -1.46 3.60 7.39
C LEU A 34 -0.18 4.08 8.08
N PHE A 35 0.88 3.28 8.14
CA PHE A 35 2.13 3.67 8.80
C PHE A 35 3.36 3.13 8.09
N CYS A 36 4.46 3.86 8.23
CA CYS A 36 5.74 3.46 7.68
C CYS A 36 6.36 2.33 8.50
N LYS A 37 6.74 1.23 7.83
CA LYS A 37 7.41 0.09 8.47
C LYS A 37 8.84 0.39 8.95
N LYS A 38 9.48 1.45 8.44
CA LYS A 38 10.84 1.85 8.80
C LYS A 38 10.87 2.79 9.99
N CYS A 39 10.21 3.95 9.89
CA CYS A 39 10.28 5.01 10.91
C CYS A 39 9.04 5.13 11.81
N ASN A 40 8.04 4.24 11.66
CA ASN A 40 6.79 4.24 12.43
C ASN A 40 5.94 5.51 12.28
N SER A 41 6.23 6.38 11.29
CA SER A 41 5.39 7.55 11.04
C SER A 41 4.03 7.12 10.49
N VAL A 42 2.95 7.73 10.96
CA VAL A 42 1.64 7.62 10.33
C VAL A 42 1.69 8.26 8.94
N LEU A 43 1.18 7.56 7.95
CA LEU A 43 1.13 7.96 6.55
C LEU A 43 -0.22 8.59 6.26
N ILE A 44 -0.27 9.92 6.36
CA ILE A 44 -1.42 10.74 5.99
C ILE A 44 -1.12 11.30 4.60
N PRO A 45 -1.94 10.99 3.58
CA PRO A 45 -1.80 11.57 2.25
C PRO A 45 -1.69 13.10 2.33
N SER A 46 -0.81 13.68 1.52
CA SER A 46 -0.54 15.12 1.44
C SER A 46 0.16 15.76 2.65
N ALA A 47 -0.01 15.23 3.87
CA ALA A 47 0.65 15.76 5.06
C ALA A 47 2.03 15.12 5.31
N THR A 48 2.07 13.80 5.51
CA THR A 48 3.31 13.08 5.89
C THR A 48 3.82 12.11 4.81
N CYS A 49 3.04 11.94 3.74
CA CYS A 49 3.31 10.99 2.69
C CYS A 49 2.91 11.52 1.31
N LYS A 50 3.70 11.22 0.29
CA LYS A 50 3.32 11.37 -1.13
C LYS A 50 2.73 10.07 -1.64
N VAL A 51 1.63 10.14 -2.37
CA VAL A 51 0.93 8.97 -2.93
C VAL A 51 1.14 8.96 -4.44
N TYR A 52 1.49 7.79 -4.97
CA TYR A 52 1.64 7.55 -6.40
C TYR A 52 0.73 6.38 -6.79
N VAL A 53 0.01 6.53 -7.89
CA VAL A 53 -0.86 5.48 -8.43
C VAL A 53 -0.28 5.05 -9.77
N ASN A 54 0.12 3.79 -9.87
CA ASN A 54 0.65 3.21 -11.10
C ASN A 54 -0.35 2.16 -11.60
N PRO A 55 -0.88 2.28 -12.83
CA PRO A 55 -1.67 1.20 -13.40
C PRO A 55 -0.76 -0.02 -13.58
N LEU A 56 -1.14 -1.18 -13.03
CA LEU A 56 -0.46 -2.43 -13.38
C LEU A 56 -0.91 -2.78 -14.79
N ASN A 57 -0.23 -2.20 -15.78
CA ASN A 57 -0.32 -2.63 -17.17
C ASN A 57 0.20 -4.07 -17.23
N LEU A 58 -0.67 -5.05 -16.98
CA LEU A 58 -0.50 -6.42 -17.44
C LEU A 58 -0.53 -6.34 -18.96
N ARG A 59 0.59 -5.92 -19.57
CA ARG A 59 0.81 -6.11 -21.00
C ARG A 59 0.58 -7.58 -21.23
N LYS A 60 -0.55 -7.92 -21.86
CA LYS A 60 -0.80 -9.22 -22.46
C LYS A 60 0.50 -9.58 -23.18
N LYS A 61 1.25 -10.55 -22.65
CA LYS A 61 2.36 -11.18 -23.37
C LYS A 61 1.74 -11.55 -24.71
N LYS A 62 2.16 -10.91 -25.82
CA LYS A 62 1.71 -11.29 -27.15
C LYS A 62 2.10 -12.77 -27.33
N LYS A 63 1.15 -13.68 -27.12
CA LYS A 63 1.24 -15.03 -27.65
C LYS A 63 1.00 -14.87 -29.15
N ASN A 64 2.08 -14.84 -29.91
CA ASN A 64 2.00 -15.22 -31.31
C ASN A 64 1.67 -16.72 -31.32
N ASN A 65 0.48 -17.06 -31.81
CA ASN A 65 0.24 -18.09 -32.83
C ASN A 65 -1.22 -18.57 -32.73
N ASN A 66 -1.85 -18.55 -33.90
CA ASN A 66 -3.10 -19.16 -34.31
C ASN A 66 -3.63 -20.25 -33.40
N GLU A 67 -4.80 -20.03 -32.82
CA GLU A 67 -5.80 -21.06 -32.53
C GLU A 67 -7.12 -20.34 -32.25
N GLU A 68 -8.03 -20.44 -33.21
CA GLU A 68 -9.45 -20.25 -32.97
C GLU A 68 -9.88 -21.29 -31.93
N VAL A 69 -10.54 -20.88 -30.85
CA VAL A 69 -11.63 -21.62 -30.18
C VAL A 69 -12.10 -20.86 -28.92
N SER A 70 -13.42 -20.79 -28.82
CA SER A 70 -14.24 -20.60 -27.62
C SER A 70 -14.42 -19.19 -27.07
N SER A 71 -15.54 -18.62 -27.50
CA SER A 71 -16.41 -17.70 -26.77
C SER A 71 -16.45 -17.96 -25.25
N ASN A 72 -16.16 -16.90 -24.47
CA ASN A 72 -16.55 -16.62 -23.08
C ASN A 72 -15.37 -16.22 -22.17
N LEU A 73 -14.80 -15.03 -22.41
CA LEU A 73 -14.16 -14.27 -21.34
C LEU A 73 -14.93 -12.97 -21.09
N LYS A 74 -16.07 -13.08 -20.37
CA LYS A 74 -16.55 -11.99 -19.50
C LYS A 74 -15.69 -11.95 -18.23
N GLY A 75 -14.37 -11.82 -18.40
CA GLY A 75 -13.46 -11.54 -17.30
C GLY A 75 -13.43 -10.04 -17.09
N LYS A 76 -14.07 -9.52 -16.04
CA LYS A 76 -13.94 -8.11 -15.63
C LYS A 76 -12.44 -7.77 -15.64
N LEU A 77 -12.05 -6.79 -16.45
CA LEU A 77 -10.72 -6.17 -16.40
C LEU A 77 -10.59 -5.60 -14.98
N ARG A 78 -9.99 -6.36 -14.07
CA ARG A 78 -9.66 -5.83 -12.75
C ARG A 78 -8.48 -4.92 -13.01
N ASP A 79 -8.75 -3.63 -13.13
CA ASP A 79 -7.72 -2.60 -13.14
C ASP A 79 -7.05 -2.61 -11.76
N GLU A 80 -6.11 -3.51 -11.56
CA GLU A 80 -5.31 -3.57 -10.35
C GLU A 80 -4.36 -2.37 -10.36
N PHE A 81 -4.63 -1.36 -9.56
CA PHE A 81 -3.73 -0.21 -9.42
C PHE A 81 -2.70 -0.50 -8.34
N LEU A 82 -1.42 -0.31 -8.65
CA LEU A 82 -0.35 -0.32 -7.65
C LEU A 82 -0.23 1.06 -7.03
N VAL A 83 -0.69 1.19 -5.78
CA VAL A 83 -0.59 2.43 -5.03
C VAL A 83 0.66 2.39 -4.16
N SER A 84 1.49 3.42 -4.26
CA SER A 84 2.76 3.56 -3.54
C SER A 84 2.73 4.79 -2.65
N TYR A 85 3.03 4.60 -1.37
CA TYR A 85 3.10 5.64 -0.35
C TYR A 85 4.56 5.90 -0.01
N ARG A 86 5.08 7.07 -0.38
CA ARG A 86 6.43 7.52 -0.03
C ARG A 86 6.42 8.36 1.22
N CYS A 87 7.02 7.84 2.29
CA CYS A 87 7.16 8.55 3.56
C CYS A 87 8.06 9.80 3.40
N ASN A 88 7.59 10.98 3.81
CA ASN A 88 8.39 12.21 3.72
C ASN A 88 9.56 12.23 4.73
N TYR A 89 9.47 11.47 5.83
CA TYR A 89 10.48 11.47 6.88
C TYR A 89 11.69 10.57 6.60
N CYS A 90 11.48 9.39 6.03
CA CYS A 90 12.56 8.41 5.80
C CYS A 90 12.66 7.93 4.35
N GLN A 91 11.85 8.51 3.44
CA GLN A 91 11.80 8.21 2.02
C GLN A 91 11.52 6.74 1.67
N HIS A 92 11.03 5.94 2.62
CA HIS A 92 10.64 4.56 2.40
C HIS A 92 9.30 4.48 1.67
N ASP A 93 9.26 3.67 0.61
CA ASP A 93 8.06 3.41 -0.19
C ASP A 93 7.31 2.18 0.30
N THR A 94 6.03 2.37 0.65
CA THR A 94 5.11 1.29 0.97
C THR A 94 4.18 1.10 -0.22
N LYS A 95 4.29 -0.04 -0.91
CA LYS A 95 3.47 -0.36 -2.09
C LYS A 95 2.36 -1.35 -1.73
N PHE A 96 1.19 -1.19 -2.33
CA PHE A 96 0.12 -2.15 -2.23
C PHE A 96 -0.78 -2.14 -3.46
N VAL A 97 -1.37 -3.29 -3.75
CA VAL A 97 -2.40 -3.43 -4.78
C VAL A 97 -3.71 -2.87 -4.23
N TYR A 98 -4.36 -2.02 -5.02
CA TYR A 98 -5.71 -1.54 -4.78
C TYR A 98 -6.66 -2.40 -5.59
N GLU A 99 -7.47 -3.17 -4.87
CA GLU A 99 -8.56 -3.96 -5.45
C GLU A 99 -9.82 -3.10 -5.28
N ASN A 100 -10.48 -2.79 -6.41
CA ASN A 100 -11.80 -2.13 -6.44
C ASN A 100 -12.91 -3.11 -6.08
#